data_AF-A0A940C9I2-F1
#
_entry.id   AF-A0A940C9I2-F1
#
_cell.length_a   1.000
_cell.length_b   1.000
_cell.length_c   1.000
_cell.angle_alpha   90.00
_cell.angle_beta   90.00
_cell.angle_gamma   90.00
#
_symmetry.space_group_name_H-M   'P 1'
#
loop_
_entity.id
_entity.type
_entity.pdbx_description
1 polymer ?
#
loop_
_entity_poly.entity_id
_entity_poly.type
_entity_poly.pdbx_seq_one_letter_code
_entity_poly.pdbx_strand_id
1 'polypeptide(L)'
;MKKILALMLALAMVFTLAACGGTKENPTEPDETVTDEITTEEATEPVATEPVSGEGTSTDATEPVTDENGQTVTEAASETTTEAGKGLNSTDAAEIVAYYNAARKATEGHAPKGNQTMTLAALDGGDGIVGGIISAFEGIAKSALEKNSTETDYIPAHDHDDVKVSDVKNAKAVDDGKYTTITFDVVDQSAGASTKGGDGSVGRTVGVLDGIDNALKELSGVEVKDGIQNIKLTYKNAKVTAKIDNATGRIVGGTWQYRVNINISSISLKVTIFSATLKNVSGAVDYKVVI
;
A
#
# COMPACT_ATOMS: atom_id res chain seq x y z
N MET A 1 -11.21 3.35 11.25
CA MET A 1 -11.69 2.26 12.15
C MET A 1 -12.08 0.94 11.47
N LYS A 2 -12.70 0.86 10.28
CA LYS A 2 -13.06 -0.48 9.70
C LYS A 2 -11.86 -1.31 9.22
N LYS A 3 -10.88 -0.68 8.55
CA LYS A 3 -9.77 -1.27 7.73
C LYS A 3 -8.92 -2.40 8.35
N ILE A 4 -9.05 -2.68 9.63
CA ILE A 4 -8.11 -3.53 10.39
C ILE A 4 -8.76 -4.76 11.03
N LEU A 5 -10.04 -4.67 11.41
CA LEU A 5 -10.78 -5.75 12.07
C LEU A 5 -10.73 -7.08 11.29
N ALA A 6 -10.75 -7.02 9.96
CA ALA A 6 -10.67 -8.20 9.10
C ALA A 6 -9.29 -8.87 9.03
N LEU A 7 -8.22 -8.09 8.85
CA LEU A 7 -6.84 -8.61 8.86
C LEU A 7 -6.53 -9.25 10.21
N MET A 8 -7.16 -8.75 11.28
CA MET A 8 -7.05 -9.31 12.61
C MET A 8 -7.94 -10.52 12.85
N LEU A 9 -9.17 -10.56 12.32
CA LEU A 9 -9.99 -11.77 12.40
C LEU A 9 -9.31 -12.95 11.69
N ALA A 10 -8.65 -12.67 10.56
CA ALA A 10 -7.80 -13.60 9.84
C ALA A 10 -6.66 -14.16 10.73
N LEU A 11 -5.82 -13.28 11.27
CA LEU A 11 -4.73 -13.67 12.18
C LEU A 11 -5.26 -14.36 13.45
N ALA A 12 -6.30 -13.83 14.09
CA ALA A 12 -6.87 -14.37 15.32
C ALA A 12 -7.39 -15.80 15.14
N MET A 13 -8.07 -16.07 14.01
CA MET A 13 -8.58 -17.41 13.71
C MET A 13 -7.42 -18.41 13.50
N VAL A 14 -6.32 -18.03 12.82
CA VAL A 14 -5.08 -18.83 12.76
C VAL A 14 -4.64 -19.31 14.14
N PHE A 15 -4.72 -18.40 15.10
CA PHE A 15 -4.21 -18.64 16.46
C PHE A 15 -5.11 -19.56 17.29
N THR A 16 -6.36 -19.81 16.87
CA THR A 16 -7.29 -20.69 17.60
C THR A 16 -7.17 -22.18 17.27
N LEU A 17 -6.88 -22.56 16.02
CA LEU A 17 -6.79 -23.99 15.65
C LEU A 17 -5.40 -24.59 15.86
N ALA A 18 -4.38 -23.76 16.13
CA ALA A 18 -3.04 -24.23 16.48
C ALA A 18 -2.98 -25.12 17.73
N ALA A 19 -4.00 -25.08 18.58
CA ALA A 19 -4.13 -25.95 19.75
C ALA A 19 -5.10 -27.13 19.57
N CYS A 20 -5.70 -27.31 18.39
CA CYS A 20 -6.51 -28.50 18.10
C CYS A 20 -5.64 -29.72 17.68
N GLY A 21 -4.33 -29.54 17.55
CA GLY A 21 -3.35 -30.59 17.24
C GLY A 21 -2.79 -31.37 18.45
N GLY A 22 -3.35 -31.21 19.65
CA GLY A 22 -2.86 -31.79 20.90
C GLY A 22 -3.32 -33.23 21.18
N THR A 23 -2.73 -34.20 20.47
CA THR A 23 -2.52 -35.62 20.83
C THR A 23 -3.69 -36.50 21.33
N LYS A 24 -3.91 -37.62 20.60
CA LYS A 24 -4.21 -38.95 21.17
C LYS A 24 -3.44 -40.04 20.40
N GLU A 25 -3.22 -41.18 21.05
CA GLU A 25 -2.22 -42.22 20.70
C GLU A 25 -2.85 -43.54 20.20
N ASN A 26 -2.20 -44.39 19.39
CA ASN A 26 -0.98 -44.17 18.57
C ASN A 26 -1.03 -44.94 17.20
N PRO A 27 -0.38 -46.10 16.91
CA PRO A 27 0.09 -46.33 15.53
C PRO A 27 -0.57 -47.49 14.77
N THR A 28 -0.65 -47.34 13.44
CA THR A 28 -0.38 -48.42 12.47
C THR A 28 0.19 -47.80 11.19
N GLU A 29 1.41 -48.19 10.85
CA GLU A 29 2.04 -48.10 9.52
C GLU A 29 2.47 -49.54 9.14
N PRO A 30 2.85 -49.82 7.89
CA PRO A 30 2.60 -49.09 6.65
C PRO A 30 1.88 -49.99 5.62
N ASP A 31 1.66 -49.50 4.40
CA ASP A 31 1.88 -50.36 3.22
C ASP A 31 2.53 -49.54 2.10
N GLU A 32 3.51 -50.13 1.44
CA GLU A 32 4.27 -49.52 0.35
C GLU A 32 3.58 -49.81 -0.99
N THR A 33 3.80 -48.97 -2.00
CA THR A 33 4.05 -49.49 -3.36
C THR A 33 4.76 -48.46 -4.23
N VAL A 34 5.92 -48.85 -4.74
CA VAL A 34 6.77 -48.13 -5.69
C VAL A 34 6.55 -48.69 -7.10
N THR A 35 6.64 -47.85 -8.14
CA THR A 35 7.21 -48.05 -9.51
C THR A 35 6.58 -46.99 -10.43
N ASP A 36 7.35 -46.05 -11.01
CA ASP A 36 7.97 -46.08 -12.36
C ASP A 36 6.93 -45.82 -13.50
N GLU A 37 7.22 -45.17 -14.63
CA GLU A 37 8.49 -44.77 -15.27
C GLU A 37 8.29 -43.56 -16.25
N ILE A 38 9.36 -42.79 -16.49
CA ILE A 38 9.80 -42.09 -17.72
C ILE A 38 8.79 -41.72 -18.84
N THR A 39 8.87 -40.47 -19.33
CA THR A 39 9.16 -40.13 -20.76
C THR A 39 9.71 -38.71 -20.88
N THR A 40 10.75 -38.53 -21.72
CA THR A 40 11.43 -37.27 -22.05
C THR A 40 11.16 -36.95 -23.51
N GLU A 41 10.96 -35.67 -23.89
CA GLU A 41 11.42 -35.17 -25.19
C GLU A 41 11.52 -33.62 -25.26
N GLU A 42 12.48 -33.21 -26.09
CA GLU A 42 12.97 -31.89 -26.50
C GLU A 42 11.89 -30.87 -26.92
N ALA A 43 11.97 -29.57 -26.60
CA ALA A 43 12.96 -28.52 -26.92
C ALA A 43 12.69 -27.76 -28.24
N THR A 44 12.40 -26.45 -28.14
CA THR A 44 12.78 -25.42 -29.15
C THR A 44 12.51 -23.99 -28.64
N GLU A 45 13.57 -23.19 -28.58
CA GLU A 45 13.58 -21.71 -28.61
C GLU A 45 14.11 -21.26 -29.99
N PRO A 46 14.26 -19.95 -30.31
CA PRO A 46 13.40 -18.78 -30.03
C PRO A 46 13.06 -18.02 -31.34
N VAL A 47 12.26 -16.95 -31.28
CA VAL A 47 12.23 -15.92 -32.35
C VAL A 47 12.21 -14.52 -31.74
N ALA A 48 13.09 -13.65 -32.21
CA ALA A 48 13.18 -12.24 -31.85
C ALA A 48 13.16 -11.37 -33.12
N THR A 49 12.58 -10.16 -33.03
CA THR A 49 12.89 -8.99 -33.88
C THR A 49 12.22 -7.73 -33.31
N GLU A 50 12.99 -6.94 -32.57
CA GLU A 50 13.43 -5.55 -32.84
C GLU A 50 12.47 -4.49 -33.47
N PRO A 51 12.73 -3.17 -33.28
CA PRO A 51 11.68 -2.19 -33.00
C PRO A 51 11.39 -1.21 -34.16
N VAL A 52 10.46 -0.27 -33.93
CA VAL A 52 10.29 0.94 -34.76
C VAL A 52 10.59 2.22 -33.97
N SER A 53 11.43 3.07 -34.57
CA SER A 53 11.79 4.40 -34.08
C SER A 53 10.73 5.44 -34.48
N GLY A 54 10.65 6.54 -33.73
CA GLY A 54 9.84 7.71 -34.04
C GLY A 54 10.42 8.97 -33.41
N GLU A 55 11.30 9.66 -34.13
CA GLU A 55 11.79 10.99 -33.74
C GLU A 55 10.64 12.01 -33.76
N GLY A 56 10.67 12.93 -32.79
CA GLY A 56 9.69 14.00 -32.61
C GLY A 56 10.35 15.25 -32.05
N THR A 57 11.21 15.89 -32.84
CA THR A 57 11.85 17.15 -32.49
C THR A 57 10.83 18.27 -32.29
N SER A 58 10.88 18.94 -31.14
CA SER A 58 10.47 20.35 -31.05
C SER A 58 11.27 21.04 -29.95
N THR A 59 12.29 21.78 -30.36
CA THR A 59 12.99 22.75 -29.52
C THR A 59 12.24 24.07 -29.63
N ASP A 60 11.81 24.65 -28.52
CA ASP A 60 11.50 26.08 -28.48
C ASP A 60 12.23 26.74 -27.33
N ALA A 61 12.77 27.91 -27.59
CA ALA A 61 13.74 28.57 -26.73
C ALA A 61 13.11 29.83 -26.12
N THR A 62 12.99 29.86 -24.80
CA THR A 62 12.60 31.09 -24.10
C THR A 62 13.84 31.95 -23.86
N GLU A 63 14.07 32.94 -24.72
CA GLU A 63 15.06 33.99 -24.47
C GLU A 63 14.65 34.84 -23.25
N PRO A 64 15.60 35.31 -22.42
CA PRO A 64 15.29 36.18 -21.29
C PRO A 64 14.95 37.60 -21.77
N VAL A 65 13.71 38.03 -21.53
CA VAL A 65 13.30 39.42 -21.77
C VAL A 65 14.00 40.32 -20.75
N THR A 66 14.80 41.27 -21.23
CA THR A 66 15.50 42.26 -20.39
C THR A 66 14.77 43.60 -20.49
N ASP A 67 14.58 44.30 -19.37
CA ASP A 67 14.01 45.66 -19.38
C ASP A 67 15.05 46.75 -19.67
N GLU A 68 14.57 47.97 -19.92
CA GLU A 68 15.35 49.10 -20.44
C GLU A 68 16.32 49.72 -19.40
N ASN A 69 16.45 49.13 -18.21
CA ASN A 69 17.27 49.67 -17.12
C ASN A 69 18.39 48.73 -16.61
N GLY A 70 18.51 47.51 -17.16
CA GLY A 70 19.72 46.68 -17.00
C GLY A 70 20.02 46.23 -15.56
N GLN A 71 19.01 46.11 -14.71
CA GLN A 71 19.15 45.71 -13.32
C GLN A 71 18.62 44.28 -13.10
N THR A 72 19.48 43.37 -12.63
CA THR A 72 19.06 42.02 -12.25
C THR A 72 18.16 42.07 -11.01
N VAL A 73 16.85 41.88 -11.19
CA VAL A 73 15.90 41.76 -10.08
C VAL A 73 16.12 40.41 -9.39
N THR A 74 16.74 40.45 -8.21
CA THR A 74 16.73 39.30 -7.30
C THR A 74 15.41 39.33 -6.54
N GLU A 75 14.38 38.70 -7.09
CA GLU A 75 13.08 38.64 -6.42
C GLU A 75 13.18 37.69 -5.22
N ALA A 76 12.67 38.13 -4.07
CA ALA A 76 12.70 37.36 -2.83
C ALA A 76 11.85 36.10 -2.97
N ALA A 77 12.17 35.05 -2.21
CA ALA A 77 11.46 33.78 -2.21
C ALA A 77 9.95 33.99 -1.92
N SER A 78 9.15 34.02 -2.98
CA SER A 78 7.70 34.05 -2.91
C SER A 78 7.21 32.66 -2.52
N GLU A 79 6.34 32.58 -1.50
CA GLU A 79 5.59 31.37 -1.22
C GLU A 79 4.64 31.12 -2.40
N THR A 80 5.06 30.28 -3.35
CA THR A 80 4.28 29.96 -4.54
C THR A 80 3.03 29.16 -4.14
N THR A 81 1.93 29.86 -3.87
CA THR A 81 0.59 29.27 -3.85
C THR A 81 0.23 28.83 -5.27
N THR A 82 0.62 27.60 -5.60
CA THR A 82 0.27 26.97 -6.88
C THR A 82 -1.25 26.78 -6.93
N GLU A 83 -1.95 27.64 -7.67
CA GLU A 83 -3.37 27.46 -7.96
C GLU A 83 -3.56 26.17 -8.78
N ALA A 84 -4.00 25.10 -8.12
CA ALA A 84 -4.55 23.94 -8.81
C ALA A 84 -5.74 24.42 -9.66
N GLY A 85 -5.64 24.33 -10.99
CA GLY A 85 -6.61 24.88 -11.92
C GLY A 85 -6.02 25.50 -13.19
N LYS A 86 -4.71 25.73 -13.23
CA LYS A 86 -3.96 25.83 -14.50
C LYS A 86 -3.34 24.46 -14.75
N GLY A 87 -3.50 23.91 -15.95
CA GLY A 87 -2.99 22.57 -16.26
C GLY A 87 -1.48 22.47 -16.06
N LEU A 88 -0.99 21.32 -15.57
CA LEU A 88 0.43 21.12 -15.24
C LEU A 88 1.08 19.98 -16.05
N ASN A 89 2.09 20.32 -16.84
CA ASN A 89 3.05 19.38 -17.44
C ASN A 89 4.41 19.57 -16.76
N SER A 90 4.82 18.63 -15.90
CA SER A 90 6.06 18.78 -15.12
C SER A 90 6.66 17.44 -14.68
N THR A 91 7.95 17.49 -14.35
CA THR A 91 8.70 16.43 -13.62
C THR A 91 9.39 16.98 -12.36
N ASP A 92 9.15 18.25 -12.01
CA ASP A 92 9.67 18.83 -10.77
C ASP A 92 8.85 18.35 -9.56
N ALA A 93 9.51 17.65 -8.64
CA ALA A 93 8.83 17.06 -7.50
C ALA A 93 8.23 18.08 -6.52
N ALA A 94 8.79 19.30 -6.42
CA ALA A 94 8.26 20.34 -5.55
C ALA A 94 6.99 20.98 -6.13
N GLU A 95 7.01 21.32 -7.41
CA GLU A 95 5.86 21.87 -8.14
C GLU A 95 4.67 20.89 -8.12
N ILE A 96 4.92 19.61 -8.43
CA ILE A 96 3.87 18.59 -8.51
C ILE A 96 3.31 18.26 -7.12
N VAL A 97 4.13 18.23 -6.08
CA VAL A 97 3.66 18.03 -4.69
C VAL A 97 2.82 19.23 -4.22
N ALA A 98 3.24 20.47 -4.52
CA ALA A 98 2.44 21.65 -4.21
C ALA A 98 1.07 21.63 -4.93
N TYR A 99 1.06 21.32 -6.23
CA TYR A 99 -0.16 21.18 -7.03
C TYR A 99 -1.09 20.09 -6.47
N TYR A 100 -0.54 18.94 -6.09
CA TYR A 100 -1.32 17.84 -5.50
C TYR A 100 -1.94 18.22 -4.15
N ASN A 101 -1.18 18.88 -3.26
CA ASN A 101 -1.70 19.31 -1.96
C ASN A 101 -2.78 20.40 -2.11
N ALA A 102 -2.60 21.35 -3.04
CA ALA A 102 -3.63 22.32 -3.40
C ALA A 102 -4.91 21.64 -3.92
N ALA A 103 -4.77 20.65 -4.81
CA ALA A 103 -5.90 19.89 -5.35
C ALA A 103 -6.61 19.03 -4.29
N ARG A 104 -5.87 18.44 -3.34
CA ARG A 104 -6.46 17.76 -2.17
C ARG A 104 -7.36 18.72 -1.38
N LYS A 105 -6.84 19.89 -1.02
CA LYS A 105 -7.59 20.92 -0.27
C LYS A 105 -8.83 21.41 -1.02
N ALA A 106 -8.72 21.65 -2.33
CA ALA A 106 -9.86 22.02 -3.17
C ALA A 106 -10.97 20.94 -3.23
N THR A 107 -10.62 19.68 -2.93
CA THR A 107 -11.51 18.51 -2.98
C THR A 107 -12.16 18.19 -1.62
N GLU A 108 -11.76 18.84 -0.53
CA GLU A 108 -12.36 18.64 0.79
C GLU A 108 -13.89 18.87 0.76
N GLY A 109 -14.66 17.95 1.33
CA GLY A 109 -16.13 17.96 1.27
C GLY A 109 -16.75 17.67 -0.11
N HIS A 110 -15.94 17.45 -1.15
CA HIS A 110 -16.36 17.25 -2.54
C HIS A 110 -15.75 16.00 -3.21
N ALA A 111 -15.11 15.12 -2.43
CA ALA A 111 -14.43 13.95 -2.95
C ALA A 111 -15.43 13.00 -3.65
N PRO A 112 -15.11 12.48 -4.85
CA PRO A 112 -15.97 11.51 -5.51
C PRO A 112 -16.07 10.21 -4.72
N LYS A 113 -17.16 9.47 -4.93
CA LYS A 113 -17.32 8.10 -4.44
C LYS A 113 -16.32 7.18 -5.13
N GLY A 114 -15.63 6.38 -4.32
CA GLY A 114 -14.66 5.37 -4.74
C GLY A 114 -14.81 4.08 -3.95
N ASN A 115 -13.88 3.16 -4.16
CA ASN A 115 -13.83 1.88 -3.46
C ASN A 115 -12.43 1.62 -2.91
N GLN A 116 -12.35 1.33 -1.62
CA GLN A 116 -11.18 0.72 -1.01
C GLN A 116 -11.27 -0.79 -1.14
N THR A 117 -10.19 -1.44 -1.58
CA THR A 117 -10.01 -2.88 -1.53
C THR A 117 -8.78 -3.28 -0.70
N MET A 118 -8.87 -4.44 -0.07
CA MET A 118 -7.75 -5.11 0.58
C MET A 118 -7.74 -6.57 0.13
N THR A 119 -6.57 -7.06 -0.31
CA THR A 119 -6.44 -8.42 -0.85
C THR A 119 -5.22 -9.11 -0.27
N LEU A 120 -5.37 -10.36 0.15
CA LEU A 120 -4.26 -11.17 0.63
C LEU A 120 -3.34 -11.52 -0.55
N ALA A 121 -2.10 -11.04 -0.50
CA ALA A 121 -1.09 -11.26 -1.53
C ALA A 121 -0.13 -12.40 -1.18
N ALA A 122 0.15 -12.61 0.11
CA ALA A 122 0.91 -13.75 0.62
C ALA A 122 0.57 -14.00 2.10
N LEU A 123 0.76 -15.23 2.56
CA LEU A 123 0.69 -15.61 3.98
C LEU A 123 1.64 -16.78 4.22
N ASP A 124 2.54 -16.65 5.19
CA ASP A 124 3.60 -17.62 5.46
C ASP A 124 3.75 -17.82 6.98
N GLY A 125 3.74 -19.10 7.39
CA GLY A 125 3.89 -19.54 8.77
C GLY A 125 5.23 -20.15 9.12
N GLY A 126 6.15 -20.24 8.15
CA GLY A 126 7.33 -21.10 8.24
C GLY A 126 6.96 -22.59 8.21
N ASP A 127 7.98 -23.44 8.35
CA ASP A 127 7.83 -24.89 8.21
C ASP A 127 7.08 -25.58 9.36
N GLY A 128 6.51 -26.75 9.05
CA GLY A 128 5.88 -27.65 10.01
C GLY A 128 4.45 -27.28 10.36
N ILE A 129 4.04 -27.62 11.59
CA ILE A 129 2.64 -27.52 12.04
C ILE A 129 2.09 -26.09 11.88
N VAL A 130 2.89 -25.06 12.17
CA VAL A 130 2.48 -23.65 12.08
C VAL A 130 2.16 -23.22 10.65
N GLY A 131 2.96 -23.64 9.67
CA GLY A 131 2.69 -23.41 8.24
C GLY A 131 1.39 -24.09 7.78
N GLY A 132 1.23 -25.38 8.09
CA GLY A 132 0.03 -26.15 7.72
C GLY A 132 -1.27 -25.59 8.33
N ILE A 133 -1.20 -25.07 9.56
CA ILE A 133 -2.29 -24.29 10.16
C ILE A 133 -2.55 -23.04 9.33
N ILE A 134 -1.52 -22.22 9.10
CA ILE A 134 -1.64 -20.92 8.43
C ILE A 134 -2.26 -21.03 7.02
N SER A 135 -1.87 -22.01 6.22
CA SER A 135 -2.46 -22.25 4.89
C SER A 135 -3.97 -22.52 4.96
N ALA A 136 -4.45 -23.22 5.99
CA ALA A 136 -5.89 -23.50 6.17
C ALA A 136 -6.75 -22.24 6.41
N PHE A 137 -6.13 -21.12 6.83
CA PHE A 137 -6.83 -19.85 7.05
C PHE A 137 -6.81 -18.90 5.86
N GLU A 138 -6.11 -19.22 4.77
CA GLU A 138 -5.96 -18.32 3.63
C GLU A 138 -7.33 -17.88 3.06
N GLY A 139 -8.29 -18.81 2.95
CA GLY A 139 -9.66 -18.51 2.51
C GLY A 139 -10.47 -17.65 3.51
N ILE A 140 -10.27 -17.87 4.81
CA ILE A 140 -10.89 -17.06 5.88
C ILE A 140 -10.32 -15.64 5.84
N ALA A 141 -9.00 -15.52 5.65
CA ALA A 141 -8.28 -14.26 5.55
C ALA A 141 -8.73 -13.44 4.33
N LYS A 142 -8.82 -14.07 3.15
CA LYS A 142 -9.39 -13.46 1.94
C LYS A 142 -10.81 -12.97 2.18
N SER A 143 -11.71 -13.82 2.66
CA SER A 143 -13.12 -13.46 2.91
C SER A 143 -13.26 -12.31 3.93
N ALA A 144 -12.40 -12.24 4.93
CA ALA A 144 -12.39 -11.14 5.88
C ALA A 144 -11.98 -9.82 5.19
N LEU A 145 -10.86 -9.82 4.45
CA LEU A 145 -10.34 -8.63 3.76
C LEU A 145 -11.31 -8.12 2.68
N GLU A 146 -11.96 -9.02 1.94
CA GLU A 146 -13.04 -8.70 1.01
C GLU A 146 -14.20 -7.97 1.71
N LYS A 147 -14.68 -8.46 2.86
CA LYS A 147 -15.73 -7.80 3.66
C LYS A 147 -15.32 -6.44 4.24
N ASN A 148 -14.02 -6.14 4.25
CA ASN A 148 -13.46 -4.85 4.69
C ASN A 148 -13.08 -3.92 3.52
N SER A 149 -13.33 -4.39 2.30
CA SER A 149 -13.34 -3.55 1.12
C SER A 149 -14.66 -2.77 1.14
N THR A 150 -14.59 -1.44 1.16
CA THR A 150 -15.75 -0.57 1.39
C THR A 150 -15.77 0.59 0.41
N GLU A 151 -16.97 1.08 0.08
CA GLU A 151 -17.14 2.38 -0.54
C GLU A 151 -16.46 3.47 0.31
N THR A 152 -15.87 4.47 -0.36
CA THR A 152 -15.20 5.63 0.25
C THR A 152 -15.69 6.91 -0.41
N ASP A 153 -15.80 7.99 0.36
CA ASP A 153 -16.23 9.32 -0.06
C ASP A 153 -15.20 10.40 0.34
N TYR A 154 -13.93 10.00 0.37
CA TYR A 154 -12.79 10.82 0.78
C TYR A 154 -11.54 10.48 -0.06
N ILE A 155 -10.68 11.47 -0.27
CA ILE A 155 -9.34 11.23 -0.83
C ILE A 155 -8.46 10.56 0.25
N PRO A 156 -7.70 9.50 -0.07
CA PRO A 156 -6.82 8.86 0.90
C PRO A 156 -5.86 9.85 1.58
N ALA A 157 -5.60 9.62 2.88
CA ALA A 157 -4.86 10.50 3.77
C ALA A 157 -5.43 11.93 3.97
N HIS A 158 -6.71 12.22 3.63
CA HIS A 158 -7.30 13.57 3.70
C HIS A 158 -7.10 14.34 5.02
N ASP A 159 -7.07 13.61 6.13
CA ASP A 159 -7.00 14.08 7.53
C ASP A 159 -5.56 14.08 8.08
N HIS A 160 -4.57 13.86 7.21
CA HIS A 160 -3.14 13.86 7.54
C HIS A 160 -2.43 15.11 6.98
N ASP A 161 -1.24 15.40 7.51
CA ASP A 161 -0.33 16.44 7.00
C ASP A 161 -0.14 16.41 5.47
N ASP A 162 0.08 17.59 4.88
CA ASP A 162 0.46 17.77 3.48
C ASP A 162 1.64 16.87 3.06
N VAL A 163 1.57 16.32 1.85
CA VAL A 163 2.66 15.54 1.25
C VAL A 163 3.91 16.41 1.13
N LYS A 164 5.08 15.87 1.47
CA LYS A 164 6.37 16.57 1.39
C LYS A 164 7.16 16.09 0.19
N VAL A 165 8.03 16.93 -0.37
CA VAL A 165 8.91 16.54 -1.49
C VAL A 165 9.81 15.34 -1.12
N SER A 166 10.20 15.24 0.16
CA SER A 166 10.93 14.09 0.70
C SER A 166 10.14 12.78 0.75
N ASP A 167 8.83 12.80 0.49
CA ASP A 167 7.96 11.61 0.51
C ASP A 167 7.87 10.91 -0.85
N VAL A 168 8.33 11.55 -1.92
CA VAL A 168 8.27 11.02 -3.29
C VAL A 168 9.67 10.65 -3.79
N LYS A 169 9.81 9.43 -4.35
CA LYS A 169 11.01 9.00 -5.08
C LYS A 169 11.02 9.57 -6.49
N ASN A 170 9.83 9.73 -7.07
CA ASN A 170 9.60 10.14 -8.46
C ASN A 170 8.20 10.78 -8.55
N ALA A 171 8.09 11.81 -9.38
CA ALA A 171 6.86 12.56 -9.59
C ALA A 171 6.70 12.93 -11.08
N LYS A 172 5.48 12.88 -11.59
CA LYS A 172 5.15 13.33 -12.94
C LYS A 172 3.75 13.96 -12.97
N ALA A 173 3.61 15.10 -13.62
CA ALA A 173 2.33 15.69 -14.01
C ALA A 173 2.23 15.74 -15.54
N VAL A 174 1.07 15.37 -16.08
CA VAL A 174 0.74 15.50 -17.51
C VAL A 174 -0.63 16.14 -17.62
N ASP A 175 -0.74 17.20 -18.43
CA ASP A 175 -1.99 17.89 -18.72
C ASP A 175 -2.49 17.54 -20.12
N ASP A 176 -3.75 17.11 -20.22
CA ASP A 176 -4.46 16.86 -21.48
C ASP A 176 -5.32 18.06 -21.95
N GLY A 177 -5.22 19.19 -21.25
CA GLY A 177 -5.98 20.42 -21.44
C GLY A 177 -7.24 20.48 -20.57
N LYS A 178 -7.90 19.34 -20.33
CA LYS A 178 -9.05 19.25 -19.41
C LYS A 178 -8.65 18.79 -18.02
N TYR A 179 -7.74 17.81 -17.95
CA TYR A 179 -7.28 17.22 -16.71
C TYR A 179 -5.75 17.21 -16.62
N THR A 180 -5.25 17.55 -15.44
CA THR A 180 -3.90 17.22 -15.02
C THR A 180 -3.90 15.85 -14.33
N THR A 181 -3.13 14.90 -14.86
CA THR A 181 -2.87 13.60 -14.21
C THR A 181 -1.52 13.64 -13.51
N ILE A 182 -1.54 13.61 -12.18
CA ILE A 182 -0.36 13.45 -11.33
C ILE A 182 -0.08 11.96 -11.08
N THR A 183 1.19 11.58 -11.03
CA THR A 183 1.66 10.30 -10.51
C THR A 183 2.83 10.50 -9.54
N PHE A 184 2.80 9.81 -8.41
CA PHE A 184 3.91 9.67 -7.48
C PHE A 184 4.28 8.20 -7.28
N ASP A 185 5.59 7.93 -7.29
CA ASP A 185 6.14 6.72 -6.65
C ASP A 185 6.70 7.15 -5.28
N VAL A 186 6.15 6.60 -4.20
CA VAL A 186 6.36 7.09 -2.82
C VAL A 186 7.56 6.38 -2.17
N VAL A 187 8.24 7.08 -1.26
CA VAL A 187 9.31 6.53 -0.42
C VAL A 187 8.78 5.37 0.42
N ASP A 188 9.51 4.25 0.42
CA ASP A 188 9.10 3.06 1.19
C ASP A 188 9.16 3.35 2.69
N GLN A 189 8.21 2.82 3.45
CA GLN A 189 8.07 3.07 4.89
C GLN A 189 8.13 1.78 5.70
N SER A 190 8.88 1.79 6.80
CA SER A 190 8.74 0.81 7.87
C SER A 190 8.07 1.45 9.09
N ALA A 191 7.27 0.66 9.80
CA ALA A 191 6.42 1.08 10.91
C ALA A 191 6.23 -0.06 11.92
N GLY A 192 5.90 0.28 13.17
CA GLY A 192 5.48 -0.68 14.20
C GLY A 192 3.95 -0.69 14.39
N ALA A 193 3.42 -1.62 15.18
CA ALA A 193 1.98 -1.78 15.40
C ALA A 193 1.24 -0.55 15.97
N SER A 194 1.94 0.37 16.65
CA SER A 194 1.37 1.59 17.25
C SER A 194 1.59 2.86 16.40
N THR A 195 1.90 2.72 15.12
CA THR A 195 2.09 3.85 14.18
C THR A 195 0.75 4.50 13.85
N LYS A 196 0.70 5.84 13.69
CA LYS A 196 -0.52 6.55 13.31
C LYS A 196 -0.68 6.58 11.79
N GLY A 197 -1.93 6.71 11.31
CA GLY A 197 -2.27 6.66 9.89
C GLY A 197 -1.50 7.64 9.00
N GLY A 198 -1.18 8.83 9.53
CA GLY A 198 -0.45 9.89 8.83
C GLY A 198 1.07 9.91 9.02
N ASP A 199 1.63 9.02 9.83
CA ASP A 199 3.07 9.00 10.09
C ASP A 199 3.83 8.54 8.84
N GLY A 200 4.96 9.20 8.53
CA GLY A 200 5.84 8.84 7.42
C GLY A 200 5.29 9.14 6.02
N SER A 201 6.08 8.78 5.00
CA SER A 201 5.83 9.14 3.59
C SER A 201 4.63 8.44 2.99
N VAL A 202 4.39 7.17 3.34
CA VAL A 202 3.18 6.44 2.93
C VAL A 202 1.97 6.93 3.72
N GLY A 203 2.16 7.31 4.99
CA GLY A 203 1.10 7.87 5.83
C GLY A 203 0.50 9.16 5.26
N ARG A 204 1.33 10.13 4.89
CA ARG A 204 0.87 11.41 4.30
C ARG A 204 0.27 11.28 2.90
N THR A 205 0.69 10.29 2.11
CA THR A 205 0.28 10.14 0.69
C THR A 205 -0.92 9.21 0.49
N VAL A 206 -0.96 8.05 1.16
CA VAL A 206 -2.01 7.02 1.01
C VAL A 206 -2.71 6.72 2.34
N GLY A 207 -2.01 6.86 3.46
CA GLY A 207 -2.45 6.45 4.79
C GLY A 207 -2.02 5.02 5.12
N VAL A 208 -1.24 4.86 6.18
CA VAL A 208 -0.83 3.52 6.67
C VAL A 208 -1.93 2.88 7.52
N LEU A 209 -1.72 1.63 7.91
CA LEU A 209 -2.62 0.93 8.85
C LEU A 209 -2.30 1.38 10.28
N ASP A 210 -3.31 1.79 11.04
CA ASP A 210 -3.17 2.49 12.32
C ASP A 210 -3.96 1.84 13.47
N GLY A 211 -3.41 1.84 14.68
CA GLY A 211 -4.09 1.23 15.84
C GLY A 211 -4.18 -0.30 15.80
N ILE A 212 -3.18 -0.95 15.19
CA ILE A 212 -3.06 -2.42 15.16
C ILE A 212 -2.90 -2.98 16.60
N ASP A 213 -2.23 -2.24 17.46
CA ASP A 213 -2.13 -2.55 18.89
C ASP A 213 -3.48 -2.51 19.63
N ASN A 214 -4.40 -1.63 19.25
CA ASN A 214 -5.72 -1.52 19.88
C ASN A 214 -6.67 -2.60 19.41
N ALA A 215 -6.82 -2.79 18.10
CA ALA A 215 -7.75 -3.80 17.61
C ALA A 215 -7.26 -5.26 17.88
N LEU A 216 -5.95 -5.48 18.14
CA LEU A 216 -5.47 -6.75 18.73
C LEU A 216 -6.01 -7.01 20.15
N LYS A 217 -6.27 -5.96 20.95
CA LYS A 217 -6.84 -6.07 22.31
C LYS A 217 -8.36 -6.27 22.27
N GLU A 218 -9.02 -5.92 21.17
CA GLU A 218 -10.47 -6.08 20.98
C GLU A 218 -10.87 -7.51 20.55
N LEU A 219 -9.90 -8.37 20.25
CA LEU A 219 -10.13 -9.77 19.88
C LEU A 219 -10.69 -10.57 21.07
N SER A 220 -11.98 -10.91 21.00
CA SER A 220 -12.63 -11.72 22.03
C SER A 220 -12.02 -13.12 22.10
N GLY A 221 -11.65 -13.54 23.31
CA GLY A 221 -11.03 -14.85 23.56
C GLY A 221 -9.54 -14.95 23.19
N VAL A 222 -8.90 -13.86 22.74
CA VAL A 222 -7.45 -13.78 22.49
C VAL A 222 -6.84 -12.63 23.28
N GLU A 223 -5.99 -12.95 24.25
CA GLU A 223 -5.24 -11.98 25.04
C GLU A 223 -3.78 -11.96 24.55
N VAL A 224 -3.32 -10.84 23.99
CA VAL A 224 -1.88 -10.67 23.66
C VAL A 224 -1.09 -10.47 24.95
N LYS A 225 -0.17 -11.39 25.24
CA LYS A 225 0.66 -11.38 26.46
C LYS A 225 1.95 -10.57 26.30
N ASP A 226 2.61 -10.70 25.15
CA ASP A 226 3.84 -10.00 24.79
C ASP A 226 4.06 -10.07 23.26
N GLY A 227 4.89 -9.19 22.72
CA GLY A 227 5.38 -9.24 21.33
C GLY A 227 4.66 -8.33 20.34
N ILE A 228 3.82 -7.38 20.78
CA ILE A 228 3.26 -6.35 19.89
C ILE A 228 4.38 -5.50 19.26
N GLN A 229 5.43 -5.23 20.04
CA GLN A 229 6.67 -4.56 19.61
C GLN A 229 7.45 -5.31 18.52
N ASN A 230 7.19 -6.61 18.35
CA ASN A 230 7.84 -7.47 17.36
C ASN A 230 7.08 -7.52 16.03
N ILE A 231 5.94 -6.83 15.92
CA ILE A 231 5.18 -6.66 14.68
C ILE A 231 5.80 -5.50 13.88
N LYS A 232 6.44 -5.83 12.76
CA LYS A 232 6.99 -4.86 11.80
C LYS A 232 6.13 -4.82 10.53
N LEU A 233 5.68 -3.63 10.18
CA LEU A 233 4.97 -3.33 8.95
C LEU A 233 5.97 -2.68 7.98
N THR A 234 6.00 -3.15 6.73
CA THR A 234 6.82 -2.53 5.68
C THR A 234 5.99 -2.29 4.43
N TYR A 235 5.70 -1.01 4.18
CA TYR A 235 4.97 -0.50 3.04
C TYR A 235 5.92 -0.35 1.86
N LYS A 236 5.63 -1.08 0.79
CA LYS A 236 6.41 -1.14 -0.45
C LYS A 236 5.53 -0.79 -1.64
N ASN A 237 6.18 -0.28 -2.70
CA ASN A 237 5.54 0.02 -3.98
C ASN A 237 4.33 0.94 -3.83
N ALA A 238 4.41 1.86 -2.86
CA ALA A 238 3.36 2.85 -2.64
C ALA A 238 3.30 3.81 -3.84
N LYS A 239 2.13 3.93 -4.45
CA LYS A 239 1.91 4.72 -5.66
C LYS A 239 0.62 5.51 -5.55
N VAL A 240 0.67 6.77 -5.98
CA VAL A 240 -0.50 7.64 -6.14
C VAL A 240 -0.62 7.99 -7.61
N THR A 241 -1.83 7.95 -8.14
CA THR A 241 -2.21 8.59 -9.40
C THR A 241 -3.47 9.40 -9.13
N ALA A 242 -3.49 10.68 -9.47
CA ALA A 242 -4.64 11.56 -9.25
C ALA A 242 -4.97 12.35 -10.51
N LYS A 243 -6.22 12.28 -10.95
CA LYS A 243 -6.76 13.05 -12.08
C LYS A 243 -7.47 14.28 -11.53
N ILE A 244 -6.94 15.45 -11.86
CA ILE A 244 -7.37 16.75 -11.36
C ILE A 244 -8.06 17.50 -12.50
N ASP A 245 -9.29 17.96 -12.29
CA ASP A 245 -10.04 18.77 -13.25
C ASP A 245 -9.50 20.20 -13.25
N ASN A 246 -8.97 20.64 -14.40
CA ASN A 246 -8.33 21.96 -14.51
C ASN A 246 -9.33 23.10 -14.31
N ALA A 247 -10.62 22.93 -14.64
CA ALA A 247 -11.59 24.01 -14.45
C ALA A 247 -11.92 24.27 -12.97
N THR A 248 -11.68 23.30 -12.09
CA THR A 248 -12.06 23.35 -10.66
C THR A 248 -10.91 23.16 -9.68
N GLY A 249 -9.74 22.72 -10.13
CA GLY A 249 -8.61 22.33 -9.28
C GLY A 249 -8.84 21.04 -8.48
N ARG A 250 -9.96 20.33 -8.68
CA ARG A 250 -10.38 19.21 -7.82
C ARG A 250 -9.93 17.86 -8.35
N ILE A 251 -9.59 16.95 -7.44
CA ILE A 251 -9.37 15.53 -7.74
C ILE A 251 -10.74 14.91 -8.07
N VAL A 252 -10.88 14.50 -9.32
CA VAL A 252 -12.10 13.89 -9.90
C VAL A 252 -11.93 12.39 -10.23
N GLY A 253 -10.85 11.80 -9.73
CA GLY A 253 -10.57 10.37 -9.78
C GLY A 253 -9.11 10.06 -9.51
N GLY A 254 -8.77 8.80 -9.31
CA GLY A 254 -7.40 8.37 -9.04
C GLY A 254 -7.25 6.94 -8.55
N THR A 255 -6.02 6.61 -8.18
CA THR A 255 -5.67 5.35 -7.51
C THR A 255 -4.58 5.61 -6.49
N TRP A 256 -4.78 5.12 -5.28
CA TRP A 256 -3.79 5.12 -4.19
C TRP A 256 -3.58 3.69 -3.75
N GLN A 257 -2.36 3.19 -3.77
CA GLN A 257 -2.10 1.78 -3.50
C GLN A 257 -0.73 1.56 -2.86
N TYR A 258 -0.59 0.45 -2.14
CA TYR A 258 0.69 -0.09 -1.67
C TYR A 258 0.56 -1.59 -1.38
N ARG A 259 1.71 -2.28 -1.24
CA ARG A 259 1.80 -3.58 -0.57
C ARG A 259 2.32 -3.37 0.85
N VAL A 260 1.58 -3.80 1.86
CA VAL A 260 2.08 -3.86 3.25
C VAL A 260 2.51 -5.28 3.55
N ASN A 261 3.77 -5.43 3.96
CA ASN A 261 4.35 -6.69 4.40
C ASN A 261 4.37 -6.68 5.94
N ILE A 262 3.58 -7.56 6.54
CA ILE A 262 3.53 -7.77 7.99
C ILE A 262 4.53 -8.86 8.34
N ASN A 263 5.41 -8.60 9.30
CA ASN A 263 6.40 -9.55 9.81
C ASN A 263 6.28 -9.59 11.33
N ILE A 264 6.19 -10.79 11.91
CA ILE A 264 6.04 -11.02 13.34
C ILE A 264 7.15 -11.97 13.77
N SER A 265 8.24 -11.43 14.34
CA SER A 265 9.38 -12.27 14.75
C SER A 265 9.03 -13.18 15.92
N SER A 266 8.30 -12.67 16.92
CA SER A 266 7.67 -13.48 17.96
C SER A 266 6.49 -12.74 18.62
N ILE A 267 5.35 -13.41 18.79
CA ILE A 267 4.22 -12.88 19.58
C ILE A 267 3.64 -13.99 20.47
N SER A 268 3.36 -13.66 21.73
CA SER A 268 2.82 -14.58 22.72
C SER A 268 1.35 -14.24 23.00
N LEU A 269 0.50 -15.24 22.85
CA LEU A 269 -0.95 -15.13 22.93
C LEU A 269 -1.48 -16.11 23.98
N LYS A 270 -2.50 -15.70 24.71
CA LYS A 270 -3.35 -16.60 25.50
C LYS A 270 -4.74 -16.63 24.86
N VAL A 271 -5.11 -17.79 24.37
CA VAL A 271 -6.49 -18.09 23.96
C VAL A 271 -7.22 -18.67 25.18
N THR A 272 -8.55 -18.60 25.24
CA THR A 272 -9.37 -19.02 26.40
C THR A 272 -8.95 -20.34 27.07
N ILE A 273 -8.45 -21.32 26.29
CA ILE A 273 -8.08 -22.67 26.74
C ILE A 273 -6.58 -23.01 26.67
N PHE A 274 -5.70 -22.15 26.14
CA PHE A 274 -4.25 -22.42 26.03
C PHE A 274 -3.42 -21.14 25.85
N SER A 275 -2.09 -21.26 25.88
CA SER A 275 -1.19 -20.17 25.46
C SER A 275 -0.24 -20.67 24.39
N ALA A 276 0.02 -19.83 23.39
CA ALA A 276 0.86 -20.13 22.24
C ALA A 276 1.83 -18.97 21.99
N THR A 277 3.06 -19.29 21.59
CA THR A 277 4.01 -18.29 21.07
C THR A 277 4.27 -18.61 19.61
N LEU A 278 3.91 -17.68 18.75
CA LEU A 278 4.15 -17.76 17.31
C LEU A 278 5.49 -17.09 17.03
N LYS A 279 6.22 -17.59 16.04
CA LYS A 279 7.52 -17.06 15.61
C LYS A 279 7.60 -17.06 14.10
N ASN A 280 8.33 -16.10 13.55
CA ASN A 280 8.64 -16.00 12.12
C ASN A 280 7.41 -16.03 11.19
N VAL A 281 6.26 -15.51 11.65
CA VAL A 281 5.05 -15.43 10.82
C VAL A 281 5.14 -14.18 9.95
N SER A 282 4.81 -14.31 8.66
CA SER A 282 4.74 -13.17 7.75
C SER A 282 3.50 -13.22 6.85
N GLY A 283 3.17 -12.08 6.25
CA GLY A 283 2.10 -11.97 5.28
C GLY A 283 2.18 -10.66 4.51
N ALA A 284 1.53 -10.61 3.35
CA ALA A 284 1.43 -9.43 2.53
C ALA A 284 -0.02 -9.14 2.18
N VAL A 285 -0.41 -7.87 2.28
CA VAL A 285 -1.73 -7.38 1.86
C VAL A 285 -1.51 -6.27 0.83
N ASP A 286 -2.18 -6.40 -0.30
CA ASP A 286 -2.30 -5.32 -1.27
C ASP A 286 -3.47 -4.42 -0.86
N TYR A 287 -3.16 -3.15 -0.63
CA TYR A 287 -4.12 -2.09 -0.33
C TYR A 287 -4.30 -1.23 -1.57
N LYS A 288 -5.56 -0.93 -1.92
CA LYS A 288 -5.87 -0.04 -3.04
C LYS A 288 -7.13 0.77 -2.76
N VAL A 289 -7.14 2.03 -3.15
CA VAL A 289 -8.34 2.86 -3.28
C VAL A 289 -8.42 3.33 -4.72
N VAL A 290 -9.59 3.21 -5.34
CA VAL A 290 -9.89 3.77 -6.66
C VAL A 290 -11.04 4.74 -6.51
N ILE A 291 -10.90 5.94 -7.11
CA ILE A 291 -11.90 7.01 -7.15
C ILE A 291 -12.14 7.37 -8.62
#